data_AF-A0A0F9Z3M7-F1
#
_entry.id   AF-A0A0F9Z3M7-F1
#
_cell.length_a   1.000
_cell.length_b   1.000
_cell.length_c   1.000
_cell.angle_alpha   90.00
_cell.angle_beta   90.00
_cell.angle_gamma   90.00
#
_symmetry.space_group_name_H-M   'P 1'
#
loop_
_entity.id
_entity.type
_entity.pdbx_description
1 polymer ?
#
loop_
_entity_poly.entity_id
_entity_poly.type
_entity_poly.pdbx_seq_one_letter_code
_entity_poly.pdbx_strand_id
1 'polypeptide(L)'
;MIKIENKFKKIVWTKHSEIKLKQYGLSKAKISSLIHKPERIEEGIVLGTTAMMRTNKVFNNNTFKKNLRLDLKVKTDSKKFTYANRNIKKAPGEIWVMYKDTTLRHGSGQAIRKIISCWRYPGVTKPGEQISIPADIKLYLETSKEFN
;
A
#
# COMPACT_ATOMS: atom_id res chain seq x y z
N MET A 1 21.23 -0.36 1.49
CA MET A 1 20.12 -1.21 1.00
C MET A 1 19.38 -1.79 2.20
N ILE A 2 18.13 -1.40 2.44
CA ILE A 2 17.35 -1.90 3.59
C ILE A 2 16.99 -3.37 3.32
N LYS A 3 17.55 -4.31 4.10
CA LYS A 3 17.22 -5.73 3.99
C LYS A 3 15.90 -6.01 4.70
N ILE A 4 14.96 -6.66 4.01
CA ILE A 4 13.73 -7.16 4.63
C ILE A 4 14.05 -8.48 5.30
N GLU A 5 14.12 -8.49 6.63
CA GLU A 5 14.00 -9.74 7.37
C GLU A 5 12.51 -9.95 7.68
N ASN A 6 11.93 -11.08 7.25
CA ASN A 6 10.56 -11.48 7.59
C ASN A 6 10.49 -11.93 9.07
N LYS A 7 10.89 -11.05 10.00
CA LYS A 7 11.00 -11.30 11.44
C LYS A 7 9.74 -10.92 12.23
N PHE A 8 8.66 -10.51 11.57
CA PHE A 8 7.42 -10.12 12.23
C PHE A 8 6.35 -11.20 12.11
N LYS A 9 5.79 -11.62 13.25
CA LYS A 9 4.75 -12.67 13.29
C LYS A 9 3.34 -12.09 13.23
N LYS A 10 3.18 -10.83 13.66
CA LYS A 10 1.87 -10.19 13.81
C LYS A 10 1.88 -8.78 13.23
N ILE A 11 0.84 -8.49 12.45
CA ILE A 11 0.53 -7.15 11.95
C ILE A 11 -0.54 -6.55 12.86
N VAL A 12 -0.26 -5.37 13.41
CA VAL A 12 -1.22 -4.60 14.23
C VAL A 12 -1.58 -3.32 13.46
N TRP A 13 -2.88 -3.07 13.33
CA TRP A 13 -3.41 -1.90 12.64
C TRP A 13 -3.74 -0.81 13.66
N THR A 14 -3.22 0.39 13.45
CA THR A 14 -3.66 1.55 14.24
C THR A 14 -5.04 2.02 13.78
N LYS A 15 -5.76 2.72 14.65
CA LYS A 15 -7.06 3.33 14.28
C LYS A 15 -6.91 4.25 13.05
N HIS A 16 -5.82 5.00 12.98
CA HIS A 16 -5.52 5.87 11.84
C HIS A 16 -5.38 5.08 10.54
N SER A 17 -4.63 3.98 10.54
CA SER A 17 -4.49 3.11 9.37
C SER A 17 -5.84 2.57 8.88
N GLU A 18 -6.75 2.19 9.80
CA GLU A 18 -8.07 1.69 9.43
C GLU A 18 -8.97 2.75 8.80
N ILE A 19 -8.93 3.98 9.31
CA ILE A 19 -9.63 5.13 8.72
C ILE A 19 -9.13 5.37 7.29
N LYS A 20 -7.81 5.37 7.11
CA LYS A 20 -7.18 5.59 5.81
C LYS A 20 -7.47 4.47 4.81
N LEU A 21 -7.53 3.21 5.27
CA LEU A 21 -7.96 2.09 4.42
C LEU A 21 -9.36 2.33 3.85
N LYS A 22 -10.31 2.79 4.69
CA LYS A 22 -11.66 3.15 4.24
C LYS A 22 -11.63 4.33 3.27
N GLN A 23 -10.90 5.39 3.59
CA GLN A 23 -10.80 6.60 2.77
C GLN A 23 -10.34 6.29 1.33
N TYR A 24 -9.35 5.41 1.15
CA TYR A 24 -8.77 5.10 -0.15
C TYR A 24 -9.30 3.80 -0.79
N GLY A 25 -10.34 3.19 -0.21
CA GLY A 25 -10.88 1.91 -0.70
C GLY A 25 -9.81 0.81 -0.76
N LEU A 26 -8.97 0.73 0.26
CA LEU A 26 -7.90 -0.25 0.38
C LEU A 26 -8.32 -1.37 1.35
N SER A 27 -8.04 -2.62 0.99
CA SER A 27 -8.27 -3.75 1.87
C SER A 27 -7.00 -4.13 2.65
N LYS A 28 -7.18 -4.68 3.86
CA LYS A 28 -6.06 -5.22 4.66
C LYS A 28 -5.27 -6.28 3.88
N ALA A 29 -5.95 -7.12 3.11
CA ALA A 29 -5.31 -8.13 2.24
C ALA A 29 -4.43 -7.51 1.15
N LYS A 30 -4.88 -6.42 0.51
CA LYS A 30 -4.08 -5.70 -0.50
C LYS A 30 -2.80 -5.14 0.11
N ILE A 31 -2.89 -4.59 1.31
CA ILE A 31 -1.72 -4.11 2.05
C ILE A 31 -0.82 -5.26 2.50
N SER A 32 -1.38 -6.38 2.97
CA SER A 32 -0.59 -7.58 3.31
C SER A 32 0.25 -8.06 2.11
N SER A 33 -0.35 -8.10 0.92
CA SER A 33 0.38 -8.43 -0.32
C SER A 33 1.49 -7.43 -0.66
N LEU A 34 1.29 -6.14 -0.38
CA LEU A 34 2.31 -5.11 -0.54
C LEU A 34 3.46 -5.33 0.45
N ILE A 35 3.16 -5.62 1.72
CA ILE A 35 4.18 -5.87 2.75
C ILE A 35 5.06 -7.08 2.40
N HIS A 36 4.48 -8.14 1.84
CA HIS A 36 5.22 -9.33 1.45
C HIS A 36 6.09 -9.14 0.19
N LYS A 37 5.62 -8.32 -0.76
CA LYS A 37 6.34 -8.05 -2.01
C LYS A 37 6.26 -6.57 -2.35
N PRO A 38 7.02 -5.73 -1.63
CA PRO A 38 7.12 -4.31 -1.94
C PRO A 38 7.98 -4.13 -3.20
N GLU A 39 7.70 -3.06 -3.93
CA GLU A 39 8.50 -2.66 -5.09
C GLU A 39 9.59 -1.67 -4.68
N ARG A 40 9.28 -0.82 -3.70
CA ARG A 40 10.22 0.15 -3.14
C ARG A 40 10.08 0.23 -1.62
N ILE A 41 11.20 0.51 -0.96
CA ILE A 41 11.31 0.68 0.50
C ILE A 41 12.11 1.93 0.77
N GLU A 42 11.58 2.80 1.61
CA GLU A 42 12.17 4.09 1.96
C GLU A 42 12.00 4.36 3.45
N GLU A 43 12.74 5.35 3.95
CA GLU A 43 12.48 5.91 5.27
C GLU A 43 11.09 6.57 5.26
N GLY A 44 10.31 6.32 6.31
CA GLY A 44 9.01 6.95 6.45
C GLY A 44 9.14 8.43 6.75
N ILE A 45 8.04 9.16 6.52
CA ILE A 45 7.97 10.60 6.82
C ILE A 45 8.20 10.86 8.32
N VAL A 46 7.77 9.93 9.17
CA VAL A 46 8.01 9.97 10.60
C VAL A 46 9.33 9.28 10.92
N LEU A 47 10.18 9.93 11.71
CA LEU A 47 11.47 9.39 12.14
C LEU A 47 11.32 7.99 12.79
N GLY A 48 12.20 7.07 12.40
CA GLY A 48 12.18 5.69 12.90
C GLY A 48 11.01 4.85 12.40
N THR A 49 10.38 5.24 11.29
CA THR A 49 9.37 4.45 10.57
C THR A 49 9.88 4.11 9.17
N THR A 50 9.29 3.07 8.58
CA THR A 50 9.63 2.61 7.23
C THR A 50 8.41 2.70 6.35
N ALA A 51 8.60 3.19 5.12
CA ALA A 51 7.58 3.24 4.10
C ALA A 51 7.83 2.16 3.03
N MET A 52 6.79 1.45 2.66
CA MET A 52 6.77 0.50 1.55
C MET A 52 5.80 0.97 0.47
N MET A 53 6.21 0.83 -0.78
CA MET A 53 5.42 1.22 -1.93
C MET A 53 5.27 0.06 -2.91
N ARG A 54 4.10 -0.01 -3.56
CA ARG A 54 3.89 -0.83 -4.75
C ARG A 54 2.97 -0.15 -5.75
N THR A 55 3.33 -0.25 -7.03
CA THR A 55 2.47 0.22 -8.11
C THR A 55 1.20 -0.64 -8.25
N ASN A 56 0.05 -0.02 -8.46
CA ASN A 56 -1.18 -0.73 -8.74
C ASN A 56 -1.24 -1.09 -10.24
N LYS A 57 -0.59 -2.18 -10.64
CA LYS A 57 -0.61 -2.65 -12.03
C LYS A 57 -2.06 -2.89 -12.49
N VAL A 58 -2.50 -2.16 -13.52
CA VAL A 58 -3.74 -2.46 -14.22
C VAL A 58 -3.46 -3.68 -15.09
N PHE A 59 -3.99 -4.85 -14.70
CA PHE A 59 -3.96 -6.01 -15.58
C PHE A 59 -4.82 -5.68 -16.80
N ASN A 60 -4.20 -5.60 -17.97
CA ASN A 60 -4.93 -5.43 -19.21
C ASN A 60 -5.57 -6.77 -19.57
N ASN A 61 -6.88 -6.89 -19.38
CA ASN A 61 -7.63 -8.14 -19.60
C ASN A 61 -7.76 -8.50 -21.10
N ASN A 62 -7.11 -7.76 -22.01
CA ASN A 62 -7.22 -7.96 -23.45
C ASN A 62 -6.79 -9.37 -23.91
N THR A 63 -5.89 -10.03 -23.17
CA THR A 63 -5.47 -11.40 -23.49
C THR A 63 -6.60 -12.42 -23.27
N PHE A 64 -7.46 -12.20 -22.27
CA PHE A 64 -8.57 -13.13 -21.95
C PHE A 64 -9.76 -12.97 -22.91
N LYS A 65 -10.03 -11.73 -23.38
CA LYS A 65 -11.08 -11.46 -24.38
C LYS A 65 -10.72 -11.91 -25.80
N LYS A 66 -9.43 -12.06 -26.13
CA LYS A 66 -8.99 -12.53 -27.45
C LYS A 66 -9.32 -14.01 -27.67
N ASN A 67 -9.33 -14.81 -26.59
CA ASN A 67 -9.65 -16.24 -26.64
C ASN A 67 -11.13 -16.54 -26.40
N LEU A 68 -11.92 -15.59 -25.85
CA LEU A 68 -13.37 -15.70 -25.64
C LEU A 68 -14.17 -15.07 -26.81
N ARG A 69 -13.75 -15.31 -28.05
CA ARG A 69 -14.50 -14.92 -29.27
C ARG A 69 -14.84 -16.10 -30.19
N LEU A 70 -14.39 -17.30 -29.84
CA LEU A 70 -14.97 -18.57 -30.25
C LEU A 70 -15.88 -18.94 -29.05
N ASP A 71 -17.22 -18.99 -29.05
CA ASP A 71 -18.12 -19.73 -29.93
C ASP A 71 -19.59 -19.23 -29.81
N LEU A 72 -19.84 -17.95 -29.49
CA LEU A 72 -21.20 -17.47 -29.29
C LEU A 72 -21.83 -16.92 -30.57
N LYS A 73 -22.22 -17.83 -31.47
CA LYS A 73 -23.27 -17.58 -32.47
C LYS A 73 -24.50 -18.43 -32.14
N VAL A 74 -25.60 -17.73 -31.80
CA VAL A 74 -27.02 -18.13 -31.95
C VAL A 74 -27.58 -19.06 -30.86
N LYS A 75 -28.80 -18.94 -30.34
CA LYS A 75 -29.87 -17.92 -30.21
C LYS A 75 -30.78 -18.53 -29.12
N THR A 76 -30.94 -17.92 -27.96
CA THR A 76 -32.01 -18.32 -27.01
C THR A 76 -32.62 -17.08 -26.36
N ASP A 77 -33.94 -16.99 -26.46
CA ASP A 77 -34.82 -15.93 -25.94
C ASP A 77 -35.01 -16.01 -24.42
N SER A 78 -33.92 -16.01 -23.67
CA SER A 78 -33.99 -15.83 -22.22
C SER A 78 -33.42 -14.47 -21.86
N LYS A 79 -34.28 -13.65 -21.23
CA LYS A 79 -33.96 -12.34 -20.64
C LYS A 79 -32.59 -12.40 -19.96
N LYS A 80 -31.56 -11.93 -20.65
CA LYS A 80 -30.21 -11.88 -20.10
C LYS A 80 -30.19 -10.78 -19.05
N PHE A 81 -30.27 -11.16 -17.78
CA PHE A 81 -29.67 -10.39 -16.70
C PHE A 81 -28.17 -10.33 -16.96
N THR A 82 -27.74 -9.48 -17.89
CA THR A 82 -26.32 -9.15 -18.01
C THR A 82 -25.99 -8.40 -16.75
N TYR A 83 -25.33 -9.06 -15.79
CA TYR A 83 -24.61 -8.37 -14.74
C TYR A 83 -23.76 -7.32 -15.44
N ALA A 84 -24.19 -6.05 -15.32
CA ALA A 84 -23.47 -4.93 -15.87
C ALA A 84 -22.10 -4.98 -15.19
N ASN A 85 -21.13 -5.54 -15.91
CA ASN A 85 -19.75 -5.62 -15.49
C ASN A 85 -19.26 -4.18 -15.51
N ARG A 86 -19.53 -3.44 -14.43
CA ARG A 86 -18.96 -2.12 -14.17
C ARG A 86 -17.47 -2.37 -14.20
N ASN A 87 -16.85 -2.05 -15.33
CA ASN A 87 -15.42 -1.90 -15.47
C ASN A 87 -15.00 -0.78 -14.50
N ILE A 88 -14.88 -1.10 -13.22
CA ILE A 88 -14.32 -0.21 -12.22
C ILE A 88 -12.85 -0.09 -12.63
N LYS A 89 -12.54 0.96 -13.40
CA LYS A 89 -11.17 1.32 -13.74
C LYS A 89 -10.43 1.43 -12.42
N LYS A 90 -9.55 0.46 -12.13
CA LYS A 90 -8.75 0.48 -10.91
C LYS A 90 -7.98 1.78 -10.94
N ALA A 91 -8.12 2.61 -9.90
CA ALA A 91 -7.42 3.88 -9.83
C ALA A 91 -5.93 3.63 -10.11
N PRO A 92 -5.37 4.20 -11.19
CA PRO A 92 -3.95 4.15 -11.44
C PRO A 92 -3.23 4.87 -10.30
N GLY A 93 -2.02 4.43 -9.99
CA GLY A 93 -1.21 5.05 -8.95
C GLY A 93 -0.54 4.04 -8.03
N GLU A 94 0.16 4.60 -7.05
CA GLU A 94 0.95 3.85 -6.09
C GLU A 94 0.15 3.63 -4.81
N ILE A 95 0.39 2.49 -4.18
CA ILE A 95 -0.10 2.21 -2.84
C ILE A 95 1.10 2.30 -1.91
N TRP A 96 0.92 3.07 -0.85
CA TRP A 96 1.93 3.33 0.15
C TRP A 96 1.47 2.86 1.52
N VAL A 97 2.42 2.35 2.30
CA VAL A 97 2.22 1.83 3.65
C VAL A 97 3.37 2.28 4.51
N MET A 98 3.08 2.97 5.61
CA MET A 98 4.06 3.34 6.61
C MET A 98 3.85 2.48 7.85
N TYR A 99 4.94 1.92 8.36
CA TYR A 99 4.91 1.05 9.54
C TYR A 99 6.11 1.30 10.45
N LYS A 100 5.98 0.82 11.68
CA LYS A 100 7.07 0.73 12.65
C LYS A 100 7.14 -0.69 13.20
N ASP A 101 8.31 -1.29 13.13
CA ASP A 101 8.56 -2.57 13.77
C ASP A 101 8.91 -2.32 15.24
N THR A 102 8.25 -3.04 16.13
CA THR A 102 8.50 -2.98 17.57
C THR A 102 8.82 -4.38 18.07
N THR A 103 9.98 -4.54 18.72
CA THR A 103 10.30 -5.77 19.46
C THR A 103 9.44 -5.81 20.71
N LEU A 104 8.68 -6.90 20.92
CA LEU A 104 8.10 -7.15 22.23
C LEU A 104 9.26 -7.36 23.21
N ARG A 105 9.45 -6.42 24.14
CA ARG A 105 10.37 -6.61 25.26
C ARG A 105 9.73 -7.66 26.17
N HIS A 106 10.54 -8.64 26.57
CA HIS A 106 10.24 -9.78 27.47
C HIS A 106 9.66 -11.05 26.80
N GLY A 107 10.55 -12.03 26.63
CA GLY A 107 10.21 -13.47 26.68
C GLY A 107 9.88 -14.18 25.37
N SER A 108 9.40 -13.48 24.33
CA SER A 108 9.16 -14.09 23.01
C SER A 108 9.71 -13.19 21.92
N GLY A 109 10.85 -13.58 21.33
CA GLY A 109 11.65 -12.78 20.39
C GLY A 109 11.02 -12.47 19.03
N GLN A 110 9.71 -12.22 18.97
CA GLN A 110 8.95 -12.00 17.75
C GLN A 110 8.61 -10.52 17.61
N ALA A 111 8.99 -9.92 16.48
CA ALA A 111 8.66 -8.52 16.20
C ALA A 111 7.17 -8.38 15.86
N ILE A 112 6.56 -7.28 16.29
CA ILE A 112 5.25 -6.83 15.82
C ILE A 112 5.45 -5.71 14.82
N ARG A 113 4.77 -5.82 13.67
CA ARG A 113 4.70 -4.75 12.68
C ARG A 113 3.46 -3.91 12.92
N LYS A 114 3.64 -2.67 13.38
CA LYS A 114 2.55 -1.72 13.62
C LYS A 114 2.36 -0.84 12.39
N ILE A 115 1.21 -0.97 11.73
CA ILE A 115 0.85 -0.15 10.56
C ILE A 115 0.31 1.20 11.03
N ILE A 116 0.99 2.27 10.63
CA ILE A 116 0.68 3.64 11.05
C ILE A 116 -0.32 4.25 10.06
N SER A 117 0.00 4.23 8.77
CA SER A 117 -0.86 4.82 7.73
C SER A 117 -0.71 4.07 6.41
N CYS A 118 -1.77 4.15 5.59
CA CYS A 118 -1.81 3.59 4.24
C CYS A 118 -2.46 4.62 3.32
N TRP A 119 -1.94 4.85 2.11
CA TRP A 119 -2.57 5.82 1.20
C TRP A 119 -2.34 5.44 -0.26
N ARG A 120 -3.14 6.06 -1.13
CA ARG A 120 -2.92 6.04 -2.58
C ARG A 120 -2.27 7.34 -3.00
N TYR A 121 -1.28 7.26 -3.87
CA TYR A 121 -0.70 8.43 -4.52
C TYR A 121 -1.13 8.47 -5.99
N PRO A 122 -1.70 9.59 -6.49
CA PRO A 122 -2.32 9.67 -7.83
C PRO A 122 -1.31 9.82 -8.98
N GLY A 123 -0.03 9.50 -8.76
CA GLY A 123 1.03 9.62 -9.75
C GLY A 123 2.15 8.61 -9.52
N VAL A 124 3.31 8.87 -10.14
CA VAL A 124 4.55 8.14 -9.92
C VAL A 124 5.48 9.02 -9.10
N THR A 125 5.96 8.51 -7.97
CA THR A 125 6.92 9.24 -7.12
C THR A 125 8.34 8.97 -7.59
N LYS A 126 9.17 10.02 -7.64
CA LYS A 126 10.59 9.86 -7.96
C LYS A 126 11.30 9.18 -6.78
N PRO A 127 12.03 8.07 -7.00
CA PRO A 127 12.77 7.42 -5.94
C PRO A 127 13.80 8.36 -5.30
N GLY A 128 13.81 8.47 -3.97
CA GLY A 128 14.83 9.22 -3.22
C GLY A 128 14.66 10.75 -3.20
N GLU A 129 13.59 11.29 -3.79
CA GLU A 129 13.26 12.72 -3.64
C GLU A 129 12.72 12.97 -2.22
N GLN A 130 13.49 13.67 -1.39
CA GLN A 130 13.00 14.07 -0.07
C GLN A 130 11.87 15.08 -0.24
N ILE A 131 10.77 14.88 0.50
CA ILE A 131 9.69 15.86 0.55
C ILE A 131 10.28 17.15 1.12
N SER A 132 10.16 18.26 0.38
CA SER A 132 10.62 19.57 0.84
C SER A 132 9.79 19.99 2.06
N ILE A 133 10.39 19.89 3.25
CA ILE A 133 9.80 20.37 4.49
C ILE A 133 10.06 21.88 4.57
N PRO A 134 9.05 22.72 4.88
CA PRO A 134 9.24 24.13 5.19
C PRO A 134 10.38 24.39 6.19
N ALA A 135 11.13 25.47 6.00
CA ALA A 135 12.36 25.75 6.73
C ALA A 135 12.15 25.92 8.25
N ASP A 136 11.02 26.50 8.63
CA ASP A 136 10.55 26.66 10.01
C ASP A 136 10.32 25.31 10.72
N ILE A 137 9.67 24.36 10.04
CA ILE A 137 9.46 23.00 10.58
C ILE A 137 10.80 22.27 10.68
N LYS A 138 11.69 22.46 9.71
CA LYS A 138 13.04 21.87 9.74
C LYS A 138 13.83 22.36 10.95
N LEU A 139 13.83 23.67 11.21
CA LEU A 139 14.48 24.30 12.35
C LEU A 139 13.93 23.75 13.67
N TYR A 140 12.60 23.67 13.81
CA TYR A 140 11.97 23.10 15.00
C TYR A 140 12.42 21.66 15.29
N LEU A 141 12.49 20.82 14.25
CA LEU A 141 12.95 19.43 14.39
C LEU A 141 14.42 19.33 14.77
N GLU A 142 15.28 20.18 14.23
CA GLU A 142 16.70 20.25 14.60
C GLU A 142 16.88 20.64 16.07
N THR A 143 16.23 21.72 16.51
CA THR A 143 16.22 22.14 17.91
C THR A 143 15.74 21.02 18.83
N SER A 144 14.64 20.34 18.50
CA SER A 144 14.09 19.27 19.34
C SER A 144 15.00 18.03 19.50
N LYS A 145 15.96 17.82 18.58
CA LYS A 145 16.95 16.74 18.67
C LYS A 145 18.09 17.06 19.63
N GLU A 146 18.38 18.35 19.86
CA GLU A 146 19.44 18.78 20.78
C GLU A 146 19.01 18.69 22.25
N PHE A 147 17.69 18.65 22.51
CA PHE A 147 17.11 18.57 23.85
C PHE A 147 16.72 17.16 24.32
N ASN A 148 17.04 16.11 23.54
CA ASN A 148 16.82 14.69 23.91
C ASN A 148 18.15 13.93 23.94
#